data_AF-A0AAV1HQI4-F1
#
_entry.id   AF-A0AAV1HQI4-F1
#
_cell.length_a   1.000
_cell.length_b   1.000
_cell.length_c   1.000
_cell.angle_alpha   90.00
_cell.angle_beta   90.00
_cell.angle_gamma   90.00
#
_symmetry.space_group_name_H-M   'P 1'
#
loop_
_entity.id
_entity.type
_entity.pdbx_description
1 polymer ?
#
loop_
_entity_poly.entity_id
_entity_poly.type
_entity_poly.pdbx_seq_one_letter_code
_entity_poly.pdbx_strand_id
1 'polypeptide(L)'
;MDAIRFMQHVPRKRADANLNLQDAAMGTRLLEKRRQTFEVQEALEQRKTEFVKKEAQFRGREDTLKRRDIELQDSLIRFSKFLQDNDAKRVRALKKAADERKIREEKEREIAETQKKLEEVKTQTEKTKKDLTCFLRYEEYLNDVVDASEDFHEVSEIMSRHATLLATNKDLQQQQQRVTDLAEETRVQQEAELRPKRAKVQELEETVLVLTQELEQVTKERQALDAAQEKARAEALEALTEHGQVCMTIDNLYERVCSVSTIKHAPNTGLLAKLQVVCNFITDVGLLEGSVADAQDGKPQTARSHAKAPPSVRSRMSVSSVKSHQ
;
A
#
# COMPACT_ATOMS: atom_id res chain seq x y z
N MET A 1 30.04 -42.18 92.36
CA MET A 1 30.41 -41.30 93.48
C MET A 1 29.78 -41.72 94.82
N ASP A 2 29.35 -42.98 95.03
CA ASP A 2 28.73 -43.38 96.32
C ASP A 2 29.09 -44.81 96.76
N ALA A 3 30.39 -45.15 96.74
CA ALA A 3 30.89 -46.40 97.34
C ALA A 3 31.62 -46.19 98.68
N ILE A 4 31.71 -44.95 99.18
CA ILE A 4 32.52 -44.60 100.37
C ILE A 4 31.66 -44.41 101.64
N ARG A 5 30.33 -44.55 101.58
CA ARG A 5 29.45 -44.30 102.74
C ARG A 5 28.79 -45.54 103.37
N PHE A 6 29.34 -46.75 103.18
CA PHE A 6 28.78 -47.97 103.80
C PHE A 6 29.63 -48.59 104.91
N MET A 7 30.68 -47.87 105.37
CA MET A 7 31.53 -48.31 106.48
C MET A 7 31.52 -47.37 107.69
N GLN A 8 30.44 -46.59 107.85
CA GLN A 8 30.19 -45.80 109.06
C GLN A 8 28.87 -46.21 109.67
N HIS A 9 28.88 -47.29 110.45
CA HIS A 9 28.07 -47.51 111.65
C HIS A 9 28.33 -48.94 112.12
N VAL A 10 29.53 -49.13 112.68
CA VAL A 10 29.75 -50.20 113.65
C VAL A 10 29.17 -49.66 114.96
N PRO A 11 28.02 -50.17 115.47
CA PRO A 11 27.65 -49.86 116.83
C PRO A 11 28.72 -50.46 117.73
N ARG A 12 29.61 -49.62 118.26
CA ARG A 12 30.42 -49.94 119.44
C ARG A 12 29.43 -49.97 120.61
N LYS A 13 28.79 -51.12 120.84
CA LYS A 13 28.26 -51.41 122.18
C LYS A 13 29.47 -51.46 123.11
N ARG A 14 29.75 -50.32 123.76
CA ARG A 14 30.55 -50.25 124.98
C ARG A 14 29.88 -51.21 125.96
N ALA A 15 30.55 -52.31 126.28
CA ALA A 15 30.26 -53.02 127.51
C ALA A 15 30.86 -52.23 128.68
N ASP A 16 30.34 -51.01 128.90
CA ASP A 16 30.47 -50.32 130.17
C ASP A 16 29.37 -50.87 131.08
N ALA A 17 29.58 -52.08 131.57
CA ALA A 17 28.94 -52.55 132.79
C ALA A 17 30.05 -52.61 133.84
N ASN A 18 30.23 -51.47 134.49
CA ASN A 18 31.05 -51.32 135.69
C ASN A 18 30.39 -52.15 136.80
N LEU A 19 30.71 -53.45 136.88
CA LEU A 19 30.52 -54.23 138.10
C LEU A 19 31.84 -54.21 138.88
N ASN A 20 31.91 -53.33 139.87
CA ASN A 20 32.87 -53.38 140.96
C ASN A 20 32.92 -54.81 141.53
N LEU A 21 34.05 -55.50 141.34
CA LEU A 21 34.30 -56.83 141.88
C LEU A 21 35.69 -56.88 142.55
N GLN A 22 35.92 -55.97 143.50
CA GLN A 22 37.14 -55.97 144.32
C GLN A 22 37.12 -57.06 145.42
N ASP A 23 35.95 -57.63 145.76
CA ASP A 23 35.81 -58.62 146.85
C ASP A 23 35.24 -59.99 146.41
N ALA A 24 35.89 -60.68 145.47
CA ALA A 24 35.59 -62.08 145.17
C ALA A 24 36.87 -62.92 144.93
N ALA A 25 36.88 -64.16 145.42
CA ALA A 25 38.03 -65.08 145.39
C ALA A 25 38.56 -65.36 143.97
N MET A 26 39.87 -65.59 143.79
CA MET A 26 40.53 -65.78 142.47
C MET A 26 39.81 -66.76 141.52
N GLY A 27 39.17 -67.81 142.07
CA GLY A 27 38.42 -68.79 141.28
C GLY A 27 37.19 -68.21 140.57
N THR A 28 36.46 -67.27 141.19
CA THR A 28 35.26 -66.67 140.58
C THR A 28 35.64 -65.64 139.51
N ARG A 29 36.71 -64.87 139.69
CA ARG A 29 37.21 -63.91 138.69
C ARG A 29 37.69 -64.59 137.39
N LEU A 30 38.32 -65.78 137.50
CA LEU A 30 38.73 -66.56 136.34
C LEU A 30 37.52 -67.11 135.58
N LEU A 31 36.49 -67.58 136.29
CA LEU A 31 35.23 -68.06 135.71
C LEU A 31 34.48 -66.91 135.02
N GLU A 32 34.44 -65.73 135.63
CA GLU A 32 33.82 -64.53 135.06
C GLU A 32 34.56 -64.04 133.81
N LYS A 33 35.91 -64.07 133.79
CA LYS A 33 36.70 -63.76 132.59
C LYS A 33 36.52 -64.80 131.48
N ARG A 34 36.39 -66.09 131.81
CA ARG A 34 36.01 -67.14 130.85
C ARG A 34 34.61 -66.93 130.29
N ARG A 35 33.66 -66.53 131.13
CA ARG A 35 32.31 -66.16 130.69
C ARG A 35 32.32 -64.94 129.76
N GLN A 36 33.02 -63.87 130.12
CA GLN A 36 33.16 -62.67 129.27
C GLN A 36 33.85 -62.98 127.93
N THR A 37 34.91 -63.81 127.94
CA THR A 37 35.58 -64.23 126.69
C THR A 37 34.69 -65.13 125.85
N PHE A 38 33.88 -66.00 126.46
CA PHE A 38 32.87 -66.78 125.77
C PHE A 38 31.75 -65.90 125.17
N GLU A 39 31.20 -64.96 125.94
CA GLU A 39 30.18 -64.00 125.46
C GLU A 39 30.71 -63.15 124.29
N VAL A 40 31.96 -62.69 124.35
CA VAL A 40 32.60 -61.93 123.25
C VAL A 40 32.88 -62.84 122.05
N GLN A 41 33.32 -64.08 122.28
CA GLN A 41 33.56 -65.05 121.21
C GLN A 41 32.25 -65.44 120.51
N GLU A 42 31.18 -65.67 121.26
CA GLU A 42 29.84 -65.95 120.75
C GLU A 42 29.30 -64.74 119.96
N ALA A 43 29.45 -63.51 120.48
CA ALA A 43 29.06 -62.30 119.76
C ALA A 43 29.89 -62.07 118.47
N LEU A 44 31.18 -62.44 118.49
CA LEU A 44 32.05 -62.39 117.31
C LEU A 44 31.64 -63.44 116.27
N GLU A 45 31.30 -64.66 116.71
CA GLU A 45 30.81 -65.73 115.84
C GLU A 45 29.45 -65.38 115.25
N GLN A 46 28.50 -64.87 116.04
CA GLN A 46 27.23 -64.33 115.57
C GLN A 46 27.46 -63.25 114.50
N ARG A 47 28.33 -62.27 114.76
CA ARG A 47 28.64 -61.20 113.80
C ARG A 47 29.32 -61.71 112.53
N LYS A 48 30.23 -62.70 112.63
CA LYS A 48 30.81 -63.38 111.46
C LYS A 48 29.72 -64.08 110.63
N THR A 49 28.78 -64.79 111.27
CA THR A 49 27.68 -65.43 110.53
C THR A 49 26.75 -64.40 109.86
N GLU A 50 26.48 -63.27 110.51
CA GLU A 50 25.72 -62.16 109.90
C GLU A 50 26.44 -61.53 108.71
N PHE A 51 27.75 -61.34 108.80
CA PHE A 51 28.54 -60.83 107.68
C PHE A 51 28.56 -61.80 106.51
N VAL A 52 28.75 -63.11 106.76
CA VAL A 52 28.69 -64.13 105.71
C VAL A 52 27.29 -64.16 105.05
N LYS A 53 26.22 -64.05 105.84
CA LYS A 53 24.85 -63.95 105.30
C LYS A 53 24.65 -62.70 104.43
N LYS A 54 25.15 -61.53 104.87
CA LYS A 54 25.07 -60.27 104.10
C LYS A 54 25.94 -60.32 102.84
N GLU A 55 27.13 -60.90 102.92
CA GLU A 55 28.02 -61.07 101.76
C GLU A 55 27.37 -61.99 100.72
N ALA A 56 26.76 -63.10 101.15
CA ALA A 56 26.01 -63.98 100.26
C ALA A 56 24.81 -63.25 99.62
N GLN A 57 24.09 -62.40 100.39
CA GLN A 57 23.00 -61.59 99.85
C GLN A 57 23.48 -60.54 98.84
N PHE A 58 24.59 -59.85 99.11
CA PHE A 58 25.16 -58.87 98.18
C PHE A 58 25.69 -59.54 96.92
N ARG A 59 26.39 -60.67 97.04
CA ARG A 59 26.84 -61.46 95.90
C ARG A 59 25.67 -61.95 95.05
N GLY A 60 24.61 -62.44 95.69
CA GLY A 60 23.37 -62.80 94.99
C GLY A 60 22.73 -61.61 94.25
N ARG A 61 22.68 -60.43 94.88
CA ARG A 61 22.18 -59.19 94.23
C ARG A 61 23.08 -58.75 93.07
N GLU A 62 24.39 -58.78 93.24
CA GLU A 62 25.36 -58.44 92.21
C GLU A 62 25.21 -59.38 91.00
N ASP A 63 25.06 -60.68 91.23
CA ASP A 63 24.83 -61.66 90.18
C ASP A 63 23.50 -61.41 89.46
N THR A 64 22.43 -61.07 90.19
CA THR A 64 21.16 -60.70 89.55
C THR A 64 21.27 -59.42 88.72
N LEU A 65 21.99 -58.41 89.21
CA LEU A 65 22.20 -57.16 88.47
C LEU A 65 23.03 -57.40 87.20
N LYS A 66 24.09 -58.22 87.28
CA LYS A 66 24.88 -58.61 86.10
C LYS A 66 24.03 -59.34 85.06
N ARG A 67 23.17 -60.27 85.49
CA ARG A 67 22.23 -60.96 84.57
C ARG A 67 21.28 -59.98 83.90
N ARG A 68 20.70 -59.05 84.66
CA ARG A 68 19.81 -58.00 84.11
C ARG A 68 20.54 -57.09 83.13
N ASP A 69 21.79 -56.72 83.42
CA ASP A 69 22.58 -55.88 82.53
C ASP A 69 22.87 -56.60 81.19
N ILE A 70 23.25 -57.88 81.24
CA ILE A 70 23.44 -58.71 80.04
C ILE A 70 22.12 -58.85 79.25
N GLU A 71 20.99 -59.11 79.92
CA GLU A 71 19.66 -59.16 79.28
C GLU A 71 19.31 -57.85 78.56
N LEU A 72 19.61 -56.71 79.19
CA LEU A 72 19.39 -55.39 78.61
C LEU A 72 20.31 -55.13 77.42
N GLN A 73 21.60 -55.45 77.52
CA GLN A 73 22.55 -55.33 76.41
C GLN A 73 22.10 -56.18 75.21
N ASP A 74 21.71 -57.43 75.44
CA ASP A 74 21.18 -58.31 74.40
C ASP A 74 19.89 -57.74 73.77
N SER A 75 19.00 -57.17 74.59
CA SER A 75 17.80 -56.52 74.08
C SER A 75 18.12 -55.31 73.20
N LEU A 76 19.11 -54.50 73.59
CA LEU A 76 19.55 -53.34 72.83
C LEU A 76 20.17 -53.73 71.49
N ILE A 77 21.00 -54.79 71.47
CA ILE A 77 21.56 -55.34 70.23
C ILE A 77 20.44 -55.83 69.31
N ARG A 78 19.45 -56.56 69.85
CA ARG A 78 18.28 -57.01 69.08
C ARG A 78 17.46 -55.84 68.52
N PHE A 79 17.20 -54.81 69.32
CA PHE A 79 16.48 -53.62 68.87
C PHE A 79 17.25 -52.83 67.82
N SER A 80 18.55 -52.63 68.00
CA SER A 80 19.41 -51.98 67.01
C SER A 80 19.38 -52.72 65.68
N LYS A 81 19.52 -54.07 65.71
CA LYS A 81 19.41 -54.91 64.52
C LYS A 81 18.03 -54.81 63.88
N PHE A 82 16.95 -54.84 64.67
CA PHE A 82 15.60 -54.70 64.17
C PHE A 82 15.37 -53.35 63.47
N LEU A 83 15.86 -52.25 64.06
CA LEU A 83 15.79 -50.91 63.45
C LEU A 83 16.56 -50.86 62.13
N GLN A 84 17.79 -51.38 62.09
CA GLN A 84 18.58 -51.46 60.86
C GLN A 84 17.88 -52.29 59.77
N ASP A 85 17.35 -53.45 60.12
CA ASP A 85 16.64 -54.33 59.18
C ASP A 85 15.34 -53.68 58.69
N ASN A 86 14.61 -52.97 59.56
CA ASN A 86 13.39 -52.25 59.19
C ASN A 86 13.70 -51.06 58.28
N ASP A 87 14.71 -50.25 58.60
CA ASP A 87 15.15 -49.14 57.75
C ASP A 87 15.65 -49.66 56.40
N ALA A 88 16.40 -50.77 56.37
CA ALA A 88 16.80 -51.41 55.13
C ALA A 88 15.61 -51.90 54.30
N LYS A 89 14.53 -52.39 54.93
CA LYS A 89 13.27 -52.74 54.24
C LYS A 89 12.57 -51.49 53.71
N ARG A 90 12.47 -50.42 54.51
CA ARG A 90 11.87 -49.13 54.12
C ARG A 90 12.60 -48.51 52.94
N VAL A 91 13.93 -48.42 52.99
CA VAL A 91 14.76 -47.87 51.91
C VAL A 91 14.62 -48.70 50.63
N ARG A 92 14.62 -50.04 50.72
CA ARG A 92 14.39 -50.91 49.56
C ARG A 92 13.01 -50.70 48.94
N ALA A 93 11.96 -50.62 49.76
CA ALA A 93 10.61 -50.38 49.29
C ALA A 93 10.46 -49.01 48.62
N LEU A 94 11.05 -47.97 49.22
CA LEU A 94 11.05 -46.61 48.65
C LEU A 94 11.81 -46.54 47.33
N LYS A 95 12.98 -47.19 47.25
CA LYS A 95 13.76 -47.28 46.02
C LYS A 95 12.97 -48.00 44.92
N LYS A 96 12.39 -49.16 45.23
CA LYS A 96 11.56 -49.92 44.29
C LYS A 96 10.38 -49.10 43.78
N ALA A 97 9.67 -48.41 44.68
CA ALA A 97 8.56 -47.55 44.31
C ALA A 97 8.99 -46.35 43.44
N ALA A 98 10.19 -45.80 43.68
CA ALA A 98 10.75 -44.74 42.85
C ALA A 98 11.14 -45.24 41.46
N ASP A 99 11.77 -46.41 41.37
CA ASP A 99 12.15 -47.03 40.10
C ASP A 99 10.90 -47.41 39.29
N GLU A 100 9.87 -47.98 39.92
CA GLU A 100 8.58 -48.28 39.28
C GLU A 100 7.86 -47.02 38.77
N ARG A 101 7.93 -45.90 39.52
CA ARG A 101 7.38 -44.61 39.05
C ARG A 101 8.11 -44.12 37.80
N LYS A 102 9.45 -44.16 37.79
CA LYS A 102 10.23 -43.76 36.62
C LYS A 102 9.91 -44.60 35.39
N ILE A 103 9.83 -45.93 35.55
CA ILE A 103 9.45 -46.83 34.46
C ILE A 103 8.04 -46.50 33.94
N ARG A 104 7.09 -46.21 34.84
CA ARG A 104 5.75 -45.79 34.44
C ARG A 104 5.77 -44.50 33.62
N GLU A 105 6.47 -43.48 34.10
CA GLU A 105 6.59 -42.18 33.41
C GLU A 105 7.24 -42.31 32.02
N GLU A 106 8.28 -43.15 31.90
CA GLU A 106 8.90 -43.48 30.60
C GLU A 106 7.90 -44.15 29.66
N LYS A 107 7.14 -45.13 30.15
CA LYS A 107 6.13 -45.84 29.35
C LYS A 107 4.95 -44.95 28.98
N GLU A 108 4.50 -44.07 29.87
CA GLU A 108 3.45 -43.08 29.57
C GLU A 108 3.91 -42.12 28.46
N ARG A 109 5.19 -41.71 28.47
CA ARG A 109 5.75 -40.90 27.38
C ARG A 109 5.80 -41.66 26.07
N GLU A 110 6.27 -42.90 26.06
CA GLU A 110 6.27 -43.76 24.86
C GLU A 110 4.85 -43.95 24.30
N ILE A 111 3.85 -44.15 25.18
CA ILE A 111 2.44 -44.26 24.79
C ILE A 111 1.97 -42.96 24.14
N ALA A 112 2.24 -41.81 24.76
CA ALA A 112 1.84 -40.51 24.23
C ALA A 112 2.46 -40.23 22.85
N GLU A 113 3.76 -40.53 22.68
CA GLU A 113 4.46 -40.40 21.39
C GLU A 113 3.87 -41.33 20.32
N THR A 114 3.58 -42.58 20.68
CA THR A 114 3.00 -43.56 19.77
C THR A 114 1.58 -43.18 19.38
N GLN A 115 0.77 -42.70 20.33
CA GLN A 115 -0.58 -42.20 20.06
C GLN A 115 -0.55 -40.99 19.12
N LYS A 116 0.39 -40.06 19.31
CA LYS A 116 0.56 -38.93 18.40
C LYS A 116 0.87 -39.40 16.97
N LYS A 117 1.83 -40.32 16.80
CA LYS A 117 2.16 -40.89 15.50
C LYS A 117 0.97 -41.62 14.87
N LEU A 118 0.19 -42.34 15.68
CA LEU A 118 -1.01 -43.03 15.22
C LEU A 118 -2.05 -42.03 14.68
N GLU A 119 -2.29 -40.92 15.39
CA GLU A 119 -3.22 -39.89 14.91
C GLU A 119 -2.70 -39.18 13.66
N GLU A 120 -1.41 -38.89 13.57
CA GLU A 120 -0.79 -38.35 12.35
C GLU A 120 -1.03 -39.28 11.14
N VAL A 121 -0.73 -40.58 11.29
CA VAL A 121 -0.94 -41.58 10.22
C VAL A 121 -2.41 -41.72 9.88
N LYS A 122 -3.32 -41.72 10.86
CA LYS A 122 -4.77 -41.76 10.62
C LYS A 122 -5.22 -40.54 9.81
N THR A 123 -4.79 -39.34 10.19
CA THR A 123 -5.19 -38.12 9.46
C THR A 123 -4.65 -38.11 8.02
N GLN A 124 -3.41 -38.58 7.81
CA GLN A 124 -2.86 -38.75 6.45
C GLN A 124 -3.67 -39.77 5.65
N THR A 125 -3.98 -40.91 6.25
CA THR A 125 -4.78 -41.96 5.61
C THR A 125 -6.16 -41.44 5.21
N GLU A 126 -6.84 -40.70 6.07
CA GLU A 126 -8.15 -40.12 5.77
C GLU A 126 -8.07 -39.04 4.68
N LYS A 127 -7.00 -38.23 4.63
CA LYS A 127 -6.76 -37.30 3.53
C LYS A 127 -6.56 -38.06 2.21
N THR A 128 -5.65 -39.03 2.18
CA THR A 128 -5.38 -39.84 0.99
C THR A 128 -6.63 -40.60 0.52
N LYS A 129 -7.47 -41.12 1.42
CA LYS A 129 -8.76 -41.72 1.05
C LYS A 129 -9.69 -40.72 0.38
N LYS A 130 -9.81 -39.50 0.92
CA LYS A 130 -10.63 -38.43 0.31
C LYS A 130 -10.09 -38.05 -1.07
N ASP A 131 -8.77 -37.87 -1.19
CA ASP A 131 -8.13 -37.56 -2.46
C ASP A 131 -8.36 -38.68 -3.47
N LEU A 132 -8.22 -39.94 -3.06
CA LEU A 132 -8.52 -41.11 -3.90
C LEU A 132 -9.97 -41.12 -4.36
N THR A 133 -10.95 -40.89 -3.48
CA THR A 133 -12.36 -40.83 -3.88
C THR A 133 -12.63 -39.70 -4.87
N CYS A 134 -11.92 -38.58 -4.75
CA CYS A 134 -12.01 -37.48 -5.70
C CYS A 134 -11.41 -37.86 -7.06
N PHE A 135 -10.23 -38.49 -7.06
CA PHE A 135 -9.55 -38.95 -8.27
C PHE A 135 -10.32 -40.05 -8.99
N LEU A 136 -10.94 -40.99 -8.27
CA LEU A 136 -11.80 -42.03 -8.87
C LEU A 136 -12.95 -41.41 -9.66
N ARG A 137 -13.60 -40.37 -9.12
CA ARG A 137 -14.66 -39.66 -9.87
C ARG A 137 -14.16 -39.00 -11.15
N TYR A 138 -12.93 -38.47 -11.15
CA TYR A 138 -12.34 -37.90 -12.36
C TYR A 138 -11.89 -38.98 -13.35
N GLU A 139 -11.39 -40.12 -12.86
CA GLU A 139 -11.06 -41.29 -13.68
C GLU A 139 -12.31 -41.85 -14.36
N GLU A 140 -13.39 -42.06 -13.62
CA GLU A 140 -14.70 -42.46 -14.14
C GLU A 140 -15.16 -41.49 -15.24
N TYR A 141 -15.16 -40.18 -14.95
CA TYR A 141 -15.51 -39.16 -15.95
C TYR A 141 -14.63 -39.21 -17.20
N LEU A 142 -13.31 -39.37 -17.05
CA LEU A 142 -12.41 -39.41 -18.20
C LEU A 142 -12.61 -40.68 -19.03
N ASN A 143 -12.89 -41.82 -18.39
CA ASN A 143 -13.27 -43.04 -19.10
C ASN A 143 -14.60 -42.87 -19.83
N ASP A 144 -15.61 -42.24 -19.22
CA ASP A 144 -16.88 -41.93 -19.90
C ASP A 144 -16.66 -41.04 -21.14
N VAL A 145 -15.73 -40.08 -21.07
CA VAL A 145 -15.36 -39.22 -22.20
C VAL A 145 -14.67 -39.99 -23.31
N VAL A 146 -13.79 -40.94 -22.97
CA VAL A 146 -13.17 -41.86 -23.94
C VAL A 146 -14.24 -42.70 -24.61
N ASP A 147 -15.16 -43.30 -23.84
CA ASP A 147 -16.25 -44.14 -24.38
C ASP A 147 -17.21 -43.36 -25.28
N ALA A 148 -17.44 -42.07 -25.01
CA ALA A 148 -18.32 -41.21 -25.79
C ALA A 148 -17.65 -40.57 -27.02
N SER A 149 -16.31 -40.57 -27.11
CA SER A 149 -15.55 -39.86 -28.14
C SER A 149 -14.86 -40.83 -29.09
N GLU A 150 -15.07 -40.67 -30.40
CA GLU A 150 -14.38 -41.47 -31.41
C GLU A 150 -12.89 -41.08 -31.59
N ASP A 151 -12.51 -39.88 -31.14
CA ASP A 151 -11.16 -39.32 -31.35
C ASP A 151 -10.10 -39.83 -30.36
N PHE A 152 -10.49 -40.45 -29.23
CA PHE A 152 -9.58 -40.85 -28.16
C PHE A 152 -9.85 -42.30 -27.77
N HIS A 153 -8.78 -43.09 -27.62
CA HIS A 153 -8.89 -44.51 -27.26
C HIS A 153 -8.40 -44.77 -25.83
N GLU A 154 -7.60 -43.86 -25.27
CA GLU A 154 -7.11 -43.93 -23.90
C GLU A 154 -7.17 -42.55 -23.20
N VAL A 155 -7.37 -42.56 -21.89
CA VAL A 155 -7.30 -41.34 -21.06
C VAL A 155 -5.92 -40.67 -21.17
N SER A 156 -4.86 -41.45 -21.40
CA SER A 156 -3.48 -40.97 -21.60
C SER A 156 -3.36 -40.01 -22.79
N GLU A 157 -4.12 -40.25 -23.87
CA GLU A 157 -4.15 -39.42 -25.09
C GLU A 157 -4.82 -38.07 -24.82
N ILE A 158 -5.94 -38.08 -24.09
CA ILE A 158 -6.65 -36.86 -23.66
C ILE A 158 -5.71 -36.00 -22.80
N MET A 159 -5.03 -36.61 -21.83
CA MET A 159 -4.11 -35.91 -20.94
C MET A 159 -2.92 -35.32 -21.70
N SER A 160 -2.34 -36.07 -22.65
CA SER A 160 -1.23 -35.61 -23.48
C SER A 160 -1.66 -34.45 -24.37
N ARG A 161 -2.80 -34.57 -25.04
CA ARG A 161 -3.35 -33.49 -25.89
C ARG A 161 -3.65 -32.24 -25.07
N HIS A 162 -4.29 -32.40 -23.90
CA HIS A 162 -4.55 -31.28 -23.00
C HIS A 162 -3.25 -30.61 -22.54
N ALA A 163 -2.21 -31.38 -22.19
CA ALA A 163 -0.91 -30.83 -21.82
C ALA A 163 -0.27 -30.03 -22.97
N THR A 164 -0.31 -30.54 -24.21
CA THR A 164 0.16 -29.82 -25.39
C THR A 164 -0.66 -28.55 -25.65
N LEU A 165 -1.99 -28.62 -25.53
CA LEU A 165 -2.85 -27.45 -25.71
C LEU A 165 -2.62 -26.39 -24.64
N LEU A 166 -2.41 -26.77 -23.37
CA LEU A 166 -2.04 -25.85 -22.31
C LEU A 166 -0.68 -25.18 -22.56
N ALA A 167 0.32 -25.96 -22.95
CA ALA A 167 1.65 -25.45 -23.27
C ALA A 167 1.59 -24.45 -24.45
N THR A 168 0.97 -24.85 -25.55
CA THR A 168 0.81 -23.99 -26.73
C THR A 168 -0.03 -22.74 -26.43
N ASN A 169 -1.09 -22.85 -25.64
CA ASN A 169 -1.89 -21.69 -25.23
C ASN A 169 -1.05 -20.71 -24.41
N LYS A 170 -0.26 -21.21 -23.46
CA LYS A 170 0.65 -20.38 -22.66
C LYS A 170 1.68 -19.67 -23.54
N ASP A 171 2.27 -20.38 -24.50
CA ASP A 171 3.24 -19.80 -25.43
C ASP A 171 2.59 -18.73 -26.32
N LEU A 172 1.38 -18.98 -26.82
CA LEU A 172 0.60 -18.01 -27.61
C LEU A 172 0.24 -16.78 -26.78
N GLN A 173 -0.18 -16.93 -25.53
CA GLN A 173 -0.45 -15.81 -24.62
C GLN A 173 0.80 -14.97 -24.39
N GLN A 174 1.95 -15.60 -24.17
CA GLN A 174 3.22 -14.89 -24.02
C GLN A 174 3.62 -14.17 -25.30
N GLN A 175 3.45 -14.80 -26.47
CA GLN A 175 3.75 -14.19 -27.75
C GLN A 175 2.81 -13.01 -28.03
N GLN A 176 1.51 -13.15 -27.75
CA GLN A 176 0.54 -12.08 -27.87
C GLN A 176 0.93 -10.91 -26.99
N GLN A 177 1.28 -11.14 -25.72
CA GLN A 177 1.74 -10.09 -24.81
C GLN A 177 2.98 -9.37 -25.36
N ARG A 178 3.98 -10.12 -25.84
CA ARG A 178 5.18 -9.51 -26.44
C ARG A 178 4.85 -8.64 -27.65
N VAL A 179 3.95 -9.10 -28.52
CA VAL A 179 3.54 -8.34 -29.71
C VAL A 179 2.75 -7.09 -29.32
N THR A 180 1.86 -7.18 -28.32
CA THR A 180 1.13 -6.00 -27.82
C THR A 180 2.09 -4.99 -27.21
N ASP A 181 3.05 -5.43 -26.40
CA ASP A 181 4.05 -4.56 -25.78
C ASP A 181 4.89 -3.85 -26.84
N LEU A 182 5.36 -4.58 -27.86
CA LEU A 182 6.12 -4.00 -28.98
C LEU A 182 5.28 -3.04 -29.82
N ALA A 183 4.00 -3.34 -30.04
CA ALA A 183 3.09 -2.46 -30.76
C ALA A 183 2.83 -1.17 -30.00
N GLU A 184 2.66 -1.24 -28.67
CA GLU A 184 2.55 -0.06 -27.81
C GLU A 184 3.83 0.77 -27.81
N GLU A 185 5.00 0.12 -27.70
CA GLU A 185 6.30 0.79 -27.78
C GLU A 185 6.46 1.52 -29.12
N THR A 186 6.17 0.84 -30.23
CA THR A 186 6.23 1.44 -31.58
C THR A 186 5.24 2.60 -31.72
N ARG A 187 4.02 2.48 -31.17
CA ARG A 187 3.03 3.56 -31.18
C ARG A 187 3.53 4.78 -30.41
N VAL A 188 4.12 4.58 -29.24
CA VAL A 188 4.70 5.66 -28.42
C VAL A 188 5.87 6.32 -29.15
N GLN A 189 6.77 5.54 -29.77
CA GLN A 189 7.87 6.07 -30.57
C GLN A 189 7.37 6.90 -31.76
N GLN A 190 6.38 6.39 -32.51
CA GLN A 190 5.76 7.12 -33.61
C GLN A 190 5.11 8.43 -33.15
N GLU A 191 4.39 8.41 -32.04
CA GLU A 191 3.77 9.62 -31.48
C GLU A 191 4.84 10.64 -31.04
N ALA A 192 5.93 10.18 -30.43
CA ALA A 192 7.06 11.02 -30.05
C ALA A 192 7.72 11.70 -31.26
N GLU A 193 7.86 11.00 -32.40
CA GLU A 193 8.40 11.57 -33.63
C GLU A 193 7.42 12.49 -34.38
N LEU A 194 6.13 12.13 -34.41
CA LEU A 194 5.11 12.87 -35.15
C LEU A 194 4.67 14.13 -34.41
N ARG A 195 4.69 14.15 -33.07
CA ARG A 195 4.30 15.30 -32.26
C ARG A 195 5.05 16.59 -32.61
N PRO A 196 6.39 16.64 -32.67
CA PRO A 196 7.10 17.87 -33.05
C PRO A 196 6.85 18.24 -34.52
N LYS A 197 6.71 17.26 -35.43
CA LYS A 197 6.39 17.52 -36.85
C LYS A 197 5.00 18.15 -36.99
N ARG A 198 3.99 17.64 -36.28
CA ARG A 198 2.64 18.21 -36.24
C ARG A 198 2.63 19.62 -35.66
N ALA A 199 3.36 19.84 -34.57
CA ALA A 199 3.53 21.18 -34.00
C ALA A 199 4.16 22.16 -35.01
N LYS A 200 5.16 21.70 -35.79
CA LYS A 200 5.78 22.53 -36.83
C LYS A 200 4.84 22.83 -37.98
N VAL A 201 4.02 21.86 -38.40
CA VAL A 201 2.99 22.09 -39.43
C VAL A 201 1.99 23.14 -38.95
N GLN A 202 1.51 23.05 -37.71
CA GLN A 202 0.60 24.05 -37.13
C GLN A 202 1.24 25.44 -37.08
N GLU A 203 2.49 25.54 -36.64
CA GLU A 203 3.24 26.81 -36.65
C GLU A 203 3.33 27.40 -38.08
N LEU A 204 3.60 26.56 -39.09
CA LEU A 204 3.66 27.01 -40.48
C LEU A 204 2.27 27.40 -41.01
N GLU A 205 1.21 26.67 -40.69
CA GLU A 205 -0.17 27.01 -41.04
C GLU A 205 -0.57 28.38 -40.46
N GLU A 206 -0.21 28.65 -39.20
CA GLU A 206 -0.40 29.96 -38.57
C GLU A 206 0.34 31.06 -39.34
N THR A 207 1.59 30.84 -39.74
CA THR A 207 2.35 31.84 -40.53
C THR A 207 1.75 32.08 -41.92
N VAL A 208 1.30 31.03 -42.61
CA VAL A 208 0.65 31.15 -43.92
C VAL A 208 -0.64 31.93 -43.80
N LEU A 209 -1.42 31.71 -42.73
CA LEU A 209 -2.64 32.46 -42.47
C LEU A 209 -2.35 33.96 -42.32
N VAL A 210 -1.35 34.33 -41.51
CA VAL A 210 -0.95 35.73 -41.31
C VAL A 210 -0.50 36.36 -42.64
N LEU A 211 0.39 35.70 -43.37
CA LEU A 211 0.88 36.21 -44.66
C LEU A 211 -0.23 36.35 -45.71
N THR A 212 -1.21 35.44 -45.71
CA THR A 212 -2.35 35.52 -46.62
C THR A 212 -3.23 36.72 -46.28
N GLN A 213 -3.47 36.99 -44.99
CA GLN A 213 -4.20 38.18 -44.54
C GLN A 213 -3.46 39.47 -44.91
N GLU A 214 -2.14 39.52 -44.74
CA GLU A 214 -1.32 40.66 -45.16
C GLU A 214 -1.39 40.88 -46.68
N LEU A 215 -1.31 39.81 -47.47
CA LEU A 215 -1.42 39.88 -48.92
C LEU A 215 -2.81 40.33 -49.38
N GLU A 216 -3.87 39.84 -48.75
CA GLU A 216 -5.24 40.31 -49.00
C GLU A 216 -5.40 41.80 -48.67
N GLN A 217 -4.76 42.28 -47.60
CA GLN A 217 -4.80 43.68 -47.23
C GLN A 217 -4.10 44.56 -48.27
N VAL A 218 -2.86 44.20 -48.66
CA VAL A 218 -2.09 44.93 -49.68
C VAL A 218 -2.78 44.89 -51.04
N THR A 219 -3.39 43.76 -51.41
CA THR A 219 -4.13 43.65 -52.69
C THR A 219 -5.39 44.50 -52.70
N LYS A 220 -6.14 44.59 -51.59
CA LYS A 220 -7.28 45.51 -51.45
C LYS A 220 -6.83 46.97 -51.58
N GLU A 221 -5.74 47.35 -50.92
CA GLU A 221 -5.17 48.70 -51.00
C GLU A 221 -4.74 49.04 -52.43
N ARG A 222 -4.06 48.10 -53.11
CA ARG A 222 -3.70 48.24 -54.52
C ARG A 222 -4.94 48.41 -55.41
N GLN A 223 -5.96 47.57 -55.25
CA GLN A 223 -7.19 47.68 -56.04
C GLN A 223 -7.89 49.02 -55.85
N ALA A 224 -7.90 49.55 -54.62
CA ALA A 224 -8.46 50.87 -54.34
C ALA A 224 -7.66 52.00 -55.03
N LEU A 225 -6.32 51.91 -55.03
CA LEU A 225 -5.45 52.85 -55.73
C LEU A 225 -5.61 52.77 -57.26
N ASP A 226 -5.65 51.57 -57.83
CA ASP A 226 -5.87 51.34 -59.26
C ASP A 226 -7.24 51.90 -59.69
N ALA A 227 -8.30 51.67 -58.91
CA ALA A 227 -9.63 52.24 -59.17
C ALA A 227 -9.64 53.77 -59.09
N ALA A 228 -8.94 54.36 -58.12
CA ALA A 228 -8.78 55.81 -58.02
C ALA A 228 -8.01 56.39 -59.22
N GLN A 229 -6.97 55.68 -59.69
CA GLN A 229 -6.19 56.08 -60.85
C GLN A 229 -7.01 56.01 -62.14
N GLU A 230 -7.78 54.94 -62.36
CA GLU A 230 -8.67 54.82 -63.52
C GLU A 230 -9.75 55.89 -63.51
N LYS A 231 -10.33 56.21 -62.34
CA LYS A 231 -11.26 57.33 -62.21
C LYS A 231 -10.61 58.65 -62.60
N ALA A 232 -9.43 58.95 -62.08
CA ALA A 232 -8.69 60.17 -62.42
C ALA A 232 -8.32 60.23 -63.92
N ARG A 233 -7.96 59.09 -64.54
CA ARG A 233 -7.72 58.99 -65.98
C ARG A 233 -8.99 59.23 -66.79
N ALA A 234 -10.11 58.66 -66.40
CA ALA A 234 -11.40 58.87 -67.06
C ALA A 234 -11.84 60.34 -67.00
N GLU A 235 -11.75 60.97 -65.81
CA GLU A 235 -12.01 62.40 -65.63
C GLU A 235 -11.10 63.27 -66.52
N ALA A 236 -9.80 62.92 -66.63
CA ALA A 236 -8.86 63.62 -67.51
C ALA A 236 -9.18 63.42 -69.01
N LEU A 237 -9.57 62.22 -69.42
CA LEU A 237 -9.99 61.93 -70.80
C LEU A 237 -11.29 62.65 -71.15
N GLU A 238 -12.27 62.69 -70.24
CA GLU A 238 -13.52 63.42 -70.41
C GLU A 238 -13.22 64.92 -70.63
N ALA A 239 -12.42 65.54 -69.75
CA ALA A 239 -11.99 66.92 -69.91
C ALA A 239 -11.26 67.18 -71.25
N LEU A 240 -10.43 66.23 -71.71
CA LEU A 240 -9.77 66.32 -73.01
C LEU A 240 -10.77 66.20 -74.17
N THR A 241 -11.77 65.32 -74.07
CA THR A 241 -12.82 65.19 -75.09
C THR A 241 -13.72 66.42 -75.15
N GLU A 242 -14.12 66.98 -74.01
CA GLU A 242 -14.86 68.24 -73.93
C GLU A 242 -14.05 69.37 -74.58
N HIS A 243 -12.76 69.48 -74.24
CA HIS A 243 -11.86 70.42 -74.89
C HIS A 243 -11.80 70.22 -76.41
N GLY A 244 -11.66 68.97 -76.87
CA GLY A 244 -11.65 68.64 -78.29
C GLY A 244 -12.97 68.98 -79.01
N GLN A 245 -14.13 68.71 -78.38
CA GLN A 245 -15.44 69.07 -78.91
C GLN A 245 -15.60 70.59 -79.04
N VAL A 246 -15.18 71.35 -78.03
CA VAL A 246 -15.15 72.82 -78.10
C VAL A 246 -14.29 73.26 -79.29
N CYS A 247 -13.08 72.71 -79.45
CA CYS A 247 -12.23 73.03 -80.60
C CYS A 247 -12.91 72.73 -81.95
N MET A 248 -13.53 71.55 -82.11
CA MET A 248 -14.23 71.17 -83.34
C MET A 248 -15.45 72.04 -83.63
N THR A 249 -16.25 72.39 -82.62
CA THR A 249 -17.40 73.29 -82.82
C THR A 249 -16.96 74.67 -83.28
N ILE A 250 -15.86 75.18 -82.74
CA ILE A 250 -15.27 76.46 -83.16
C ILE A 250 -14.81 76.37 -84.61
N ASP A 251 -14.13 75.28 -84.98
CA ASP A 251 -13.70 75.03 -86.35
C ASP A 251 -14.90 74.93 -87.32
N ASN A 252 -15.92 74.15 -86.98
CA ASN A 252 -17.14 74.00 -87.78
C ASN A 252 -17.90 75.33 -87.95
N LEU A 253 -18.04 76.11 -86.87
CA LEU A 253 -18.68 77.43 -86.92
C LEU A 253 -17.87 78.39 -87.79
N TYR A 254 -16.54 78.37 -87.65
CA TYR A 254 -15.64 79.18 -88.47
C TYR A 254 -15.72 78.82 -89.96
N GLU A 255 -15.69 77.54 -90.31
CA GLU A 255 -15.86 77.07 -91.69
C GLU A 255 -17.23 77.49 -92.26
N ARG A 256 -18.29 77.37 -91.46
CA ARG A 256 -19.64 77.78 -91.86
C ARG A 256 -19.73 79.29 -92.09
N VAL A 257 -19.12 80.10 -91.22
CA VAL A 257 -18.99 81.55 -91.44
C VAL A 257 -18.20 81.85 -92.71
N CYS A 258 -17.08 81.17 -92.94
CA CYS A 258 -16.29 81.34 -94.16
C CYS A 258 -17.04 80.93 -95.45
N SER A 259 -17.97 79.98 -95.35
CA SER A 259 -18.79 79.55 -96.49
C SER A 259 -19.92 80.53 -96.85
N VAL A 260 -20.40 81.33 -95.89
CA VAL A 260 -21.52 82.29 -96.07
C VAL A 260 -21.02 83.72 -96.25
N SER A 261 -19.88 84.07 -95.64
CA SER A 261 -19.31 85.40 -95.79
C SER A 261 -18.68 85.57 -97.19
N THR A 262 -18.88 86.75 -97.77
CA THR A 262 -18.23 87.15 -99.03
C THR A 262 -16.79 87.63 -98.81
N ILE A 263 -16.31 87.62 -97.56
CA ILE A 263 -14.99 88.08 -97.13
C ILE A 263 -14.05 86.88 -97.01
N LYS A 264 -12.91 86.92 -97.72
CA LYS A 264 -11.91 85.86 -97.62
C LYS A 264 -11.23 85.89 -96.25
N HIS A 265 -11.36 84.80 -95.49
CA HIS A 265 -10.67 84.60 -94.21
C HIS A 265 -9.43 83.70 -94.38
N ALA A 266 -8.43 83.83 -93.50
CA ALA A 266 -7.14 83.12 -93.63
C ALA A 266 -7.25 81.64 -93.18
N PRO A 267 -6.68 80.67 -93.93
CA PRO A 267 -7.00 79.25 -93.77
C PRO A 267 -6.40 78.53 -92.54
N ASN A 268 -5.61 79.20 -91.68
CA ASN A 268 -4.99 78.58 -90.51
C ASN A 268 -4.67 79.61 -89.41
N THR A 269 -5.72 80.10 -88.74
CA THR A 269 -5.59 80.94 -87.53
C THR A 269 -5.89 80.12 -86.28
N GLY A 270 -5.27 80.48 -85.14
CA GLY A 270 -5.51 79.79 -83.85
C GLY A 270 -6.98 79.87 -83.41
N LEU A 271 -7.39 78.97 -82.52
CA LEU A 271 -8.80 78.80 -82.09
C LEU A 271 -9.48 80.09 -81.64
N LEU A 272 -8.77 80.92 -80.87
CA LEU A 272 -9.25 82.22 -80.39
C LEU A 272 -9.52 83.20 -81.55
N ALA A 273 -8.65 83.21 -82.55
CA ALA A 273 -8.80 84.04 -83.74
C ALA A 273 -9.95 83.57 -84.62
N LYS A 274 -10.18 82.25 -84.73
CA LYS A 274 -11.37 81.68 -85.39
C LYS A 274 -12.66 82.10 -84.69
N LEU A 275 -12.70 82.03 -83.35
CA LEU A 275 -13.85 82.46 -82.54
C LEU A 275 -14.15 83.95 -82.73
N GLN A 276 -13.11 84.79 -82.79
CA GLN A 276 -13.26 86.23 -82.97
C GLN A 276 -13.85 86.58 -84.34
N VAL A 277 -13.49 85.84 -85.39
CA VAL A 277 -14.14 85.96 -86.72
C VAL A 277 -15.61 85.56 -86.65
N VAL A 278 -15.94 84.45 -85.99
CA VAL A 278 -17.33 84.01 -85.79
C VAL A 278 -18.13 85.07 -85.02
N CYS A 279 -17.58 85.62 -83.93
CA CYS A 279 -18.23 86.68 -83.15
C CYS A 279 -18.47 87.96 -83.97
N ASN A 280 -17.47 88.42 -84.73
CA ASN A 280 -17.62 89.59 -85.59
C ASN A 280 -18.72 89.36 -86.63
N PHE A 281 -18.72 88.21 -87.30
CA PHE A 281 -19.76 87.88 -88.28
C PHE A 281 -21.16 87.80 -87.67
N ILE A 282 -21.33 87.19 -86.49
CA ILE A 282 -22.62 87.17 -85.78
C ILE A 282 -23.04 88.58 -85.37
N THR A 283 -22.10 89.41 -84.93
CA THR A 283 -22.39 90.82 -84.57
C THR A 283 -22.82 91.61 -85.79
N ASP A 284 -22.18 91.40 -86.95
CA ASP A 284 -22.56 92.02 -88.22
C ASP A 284 -23.94 91.54 -88.70
N VAL A 285 -24.24 90.24 -88.61
CA VAL A 285 -25.58 89.69 -88.90
C VAL A 285 -26.64 90.22 -87.92
N GLY A 286 -26.31 90.34 -86.63
CA GLY A 286 -27.22 90.91 -85.62
C GLY A 286 -27.45 92.42 -85.81
N LEU A 287 -26.45 93.15 -86.32
CA LEU A 287 -26.60 94.55 -86.76
C LEU A 287 -27.44 94.65 -88.05
N LEU A 288 -27.40 93.62 -88.92
CA LEU A 288 -28.27 93.51 -90.09
C LEU A 288 -29.71 93.12 -89.73
N GLU A 289 -29.93 92.20 -88.79
CA GLU A 289 -31.27 91.90 -88.27
C GLU A 289 -31.83 93.06 -87.43
N GLY A 290 -31.00 93.78 -86.68
CA GLY A 290 -31.39 95.03 -86.01
C GLY A 290 -31.77 96.14 -86.99
N SER A 291 -31.15 96.19 -88.17
CA SER A 291 -31.54 97.13 -89.23
C SER A 291 -32.69 96.65 -90.13
N VAL A 292 -33.07 95.36 -90.05
CA VAL A 292 -34.29 94.80 -90.67
C VAL A 292 -35.47 94.81 -89.69
N ALA A 293 -35.23 94.78 -88.38
CA ALA A 293 -36.25 94.83 -87.33
C ALA A 293 -36.89 96.22 -87.13
N ASP A 294 -36.21 97.31 -87.49
CA ASP A 294 -36.79 98.67 -87.49
C ASP A 294 -37.75 98.94 -88.68
N ALA A 295 -37.95 97.97 -89.58
CA ALA A 295 -38.82 98.09 -90.76
C ALA A 295 -40.17 97.36 -90.67
N GLN A 296 -40.46 96.58 -89.62
CA GLN A 296 -41.77 95.93 -89.47
C GLN A 296 -42.22 95.85 -88.00
N ASP A 297 -42.98 96.88 -87.61
CA ASP A 297 -43.85 96.91 -86.44
C ASP A 297 -45.08 96.00 -86.69
N GLY A 298 -45.44 95.13 -85.74
CA GLY A 298 -46.44 94.09 -86.06
C GLY A 298 -46.92 93.03 -85.05
N LYS A 299 -46.87 93.25 -83.72
CA LYS A 299 -47.79 92.65 -82.72
C LYS A 299 -47.72 91.11 -82.43
N PRO A 300 -48.39 90.57 -81.38
CA PRO A 300 -47.73 89.87 -80.26
C PRO A 300 -48.27 88.44 -80.02
N GLN A 301 -47.94 87.86 -78.84
CA GLN A 301 -48.47 86.62 -78.20
C GLN A 301 -47.55 85.39 -78.37
N THR A 302 -47.27 84.54 -77.37
CA THR A 302 -47.93 84.26 -76.09
C THR A 302 -47.01 83.44 -75.19
N ALA A 303 -47.25 83.57 -73.89
CA ALA A 303 -46.67 82.80 -72.81
C ALA A 303 -46.81 81.26 -72.96
N ARG A 304 -45.83 80.51 -72.44
CA ARG A 304 -46.12 79.51 -71.40
C ARG A 304 -44.88 79.08 -70.63
N SER A 305 -44.93 79.41 -69.35
CA SER A 305 -44.26 78.75 -68.25
C SER A 305 -44.59 77.25 -68.21
N HIS A 306 -43.63 76.41 -67.77
CA HIS A 306 -43.86 75.54 -66.63
C HIS A 306 -42.55 74.93 -66.10
N ALA A 307 -42.24 75.34 -64.88
CA ALA A 307 -41.40 74.59 -63.95
C ALA A 307 -42.04 73.24 -63.59
N LYS A 308 -41.22 72.21 -63.38
CA LYS A 308 -41.53 71.16 -62.39
C LYS A 308 -40.26 70.42 -61.95
N ALA A 309 -39.80 70.75 -60.75
CA ALA A 309 -39.08 69.81 -59.87
C ALA A 309 -40.12 68.95 -59.10
N PRO A 310 -39.67 68.09 -58.17
CA PRO A 310 -39.42 66.65 -58.25
C PRO A 310 -40.62 65.83 -57.67
N PRO A 311 -40.49 64.54 -57.29
CA PRO A 311 -40.01 64.27 -55.93
C PRO A 311 -39.24 62.95 -55.73
N SER A 312 -38.75 62.86 -54.51
CA SER A 312 -37.97 61.80 -53.88
C SER A 312 -38.77 60.53 -53.53
N VAL A 313 -38.02 59.62 -52.89
CA VAL A 313 -38.43 58.58 -51.91
C VAL A 313 -38.39 57.14 -52.42
N ARG A 314 -37.39 56.37 -51.95
CA ARG A 314 -37.64 55.32 -50.95
C ARG A 314 -36.38 54.80 -50.28
N SER A 315 -36.31 55.07 -48.99
CA SER A 315 -35.60 54.30 -47.98
C SER A 315 -36.18 52.89 -47.88
N ARG A 316 -35.33 51.88 -47.71
CA ARG A 316 -35.66 50.66 -46.96
C ARG A 316 -34.38 50.08 -46.34
N MET A 317 -34.30 50.23 -45.02
CA MET A 317 -33.54 49.34 -44.16
C MET A 317 -34.13 47.92 -44.23
N SER A 318 -33.28 46.91 -44.15
CA SER A 318 -33.67 45.58 -43.69
C SER A 318 -32.59 45.05 -42.74
N VAL A 319 -33.01 44.86 -41.49
CA VAL A 319 -32.29 44.16 -40.44
C VAL A 319 -32.93 42.77 -40.30
N SER A 320 -32.12 41.71 -40.31
CA SER A 320 -32.39 40.38 -39.72
C SER A 320 -31.29 39.42 -40.19
N SER A 321 -30.87 38.35 -39.52
CA SER A 321 -30.88 37.86 -38.14
C SER A 321 -30.13 36.52 -38.21
N VAL A 322 -29.22 36.30 -37.27
CA VAL A 322 -28.67 35.03 -36.70
C VAL A 322 -29.14 33.68 -37.30
N LYS A 323 -28.17 32.79 -37.61
CA LYS A 323 -28.13 31.32 -37.35
C LYS A 323 -26.81 30.74 -37.92
N SER A 324 -25.86 30.29 -37.07
CA SER A 324 -25.66 28.92 -36.52
C SER A 324 -25.03 27.89 -37.48
N HIS A 325 -23.99 27.20 -36.98
CA HIS A 325 -23.16 26.11 -37.56
C HIS A 325 -21.96 26.66 -38.36
N GLN A 326 -20.72 26.44 -37.95
CA GLN A 326 -20.06 25.15 -37.68
C GLN A 326 -18.99 25.24 -36.58
#